data_AF-A0A139XBV6-F1
#
_entry.id   AF-A0A139XBV6-F1
#
_cell.length_a   1.000
_cell.length_b   1.000
_cell.length_c   1.000
_cell.angle_alpha   90.00
_cell.angle_beta   90.00
_cell.angle_gamma   90.00
#
_symmetry.space_group_name_H-M   'P 1'
#
loop_
_entity.id
_entity.type
_entity.pdbx_description
1 polymer ?
#
loop_
_entity_poly.entity_id
_entity_poly.type
_entity_poly.pdbx_seq_one_letter_code
_entity_poly.pdbx_strand_id
1 'polypeptide(L)' 'MKMTEIRQKGYKALIDTLGVAGTLRFLQQLGVGYGDYTKERYQWLDQLTIDDFRNYVKQKKVEEQ' A
#
# COMPACT_ATOMS: atom_id res chain seq x y z
N MET A 1 -1.47 15.97 7.18
CA MET A 1 -0.47 14.89 7.03
C MET A 1 -0.96 13.89 6.02
N LYS A 2 -0.09 13.45 5.10
CA LYS A 2 -0.39 12.36 4.15
C LYS A 2 -0.52 11.03 4.91
N MET A 3 -1.28 10.07 4.38
CA MET A 3 -1.43 8.74 5.01
C MET A 3 -0.10 8.04 5.27
N THR A 4 0.87 8.24 4.38
CA THR A 4 2.24 7.75 4.55
C THR A 4 2.94 8.34 5.77
N GLU A 5 2.76 9.64 6.04
CA GLU A 5 3.36 10.31 7.20
C GLU A 5 2.72 9.82 8.51
N ILE A 6 1.40 9.59 8.52
CA ILE A 6 0.70 9.02 9.69
C ILE A 6 1.24 7.62 10.00
N ARG A 7 1.37 6.78 8.97
CA ARG A 7 1.90 5.41 9.11
C ARG A 7 3.35 5.40 9.62
N GLN A 8 4.20 6.28 9.11
CA GLN A 8 5.58 6.41 9.56
C GLN A 8 5.67 6.81 11.04
N LYS A 9 4.87 7.80 11.47
CA LYS A 9 4.83 8.20 12.89
C LYS A 9 4.30 7.07 13.78
N GLY A 10 3.29 6.33 13.32
CA GLY A 10 2.76 5.17 14.03
C GLY A 10 3.79 4.06 14.25
N TYR A 11 4.53 3.69 13.19
CA TYR A 11 5.61 2.70 13.32
C TYR A 11 6.72 3.17 14.25
N LYS A 12 7.10 4.45 14.16
CA LYS A 12 8.10 5.01 15.08
C LYS A 12 7.65 4.91 16.53
N ALA A 13 6.41 5.30 16.84
CA ALA A 13 5.88 5.21 18.21
C ALA A 13 5.84 3.76 18.74
N LEU A 14 5.47 2.80 17.90
CA LEU A 14 5.48 1.38 18.25
C LEU A 14 6.89 0.87 18.53
N ILE A 15 7.85 1.19 17.66
CA ILE A 15 9.25 0.76 17.82
C ILE A 15 9.87 1.38 19.07
N ASP A 16 9.63 2.68 19.31
CA ASP A 16 10.17 3.39 20.47
C ASP A 16 9.65 2.78 21.79
N THR A 17 8.44 2.20 21.79
CA THR A 17 7.79 1.63 22.99
C THR A 17 8.05 0.12 23.16
N LEU A 18 7.96 -0.65 22.08
CA LEU A 18 7.94 -2.12 22.10
C LEU A 18 9.25 -2.74 21.59
N GLY A 19 10.14 -1.93 21.02
CA GLY A 19 11.25 -2.39 20.20
C GLY A 19 10.79 -3.02 18.89
N VAL A 20 11.75 -3.36 18.03
CA VAL A 20 11.49 -3.94 16.70
C VAL A 20 10.77 -5.29 16.80
N ALA A 21 11.25 -6.18 17.67
CA ALA A 21 10.66 -7.51 17.85
C ALA A 21 9.22 -7.44 18.41
N GLY A 22 8.97 -6.57 19.39
CA GLY A 22 7.64 -6.37 19.95
C GLY A 22 6.67 -5.75 18.93
N THR A 23 7.15 -4.80 18.13
CA THR A 23 6.36 -4.20 17.04
C THR A 23 5.95 -5.24 16.00
N LEU A 24 6.87 -6.11 15.56
CA LEU A 24 6.54 -7.16 14.59
C LEU A 24 5.48 -8.12 15.14
N ARG A 25 5.61 -8.54 16.41
CA ARG A 25 4.61 -9.40 17.07
C ARG A 25 3.26 -8.70 17.20
N PHE A 26 3.25 -7.41 17.54
CA PHE A 26 2.02 -6.60 17.59
C PHE A 26 1.35 -6.51 16.22
N LEU A 27 2.10 -6.23 15.15
CA LEU A 27 1.56 -6.16 13.81
C LEU A 27 1.00 -7.51 13.33
N GLN A 28 1.64 -8.62 13.71
CA GLN A 28 1.14 -9.97 13.42
C GLN A 28 -0.23 -10.26 14.07
N GLN A 29 -0.56 -9.59 15.18
CA GLN A 29 -1.87 -9.73 15.85
C GLN A 29 -2.99 -9.00 15.12
N LEU A 30 -2.69 -8.01 14.27
CA LEU A 30 -3.69 -7.23 13.53
C LEU A 30 -4.40 -8.03 12.43
N GLY A 31 -4.10 -9.33 12.32
CA GLY A 31 -4.62 -10.22 11.30
C GLY A 31 -3.85 -10.09 9.99
N VAL A 32 -3.81 -11.19 9.24
CA VAL A 32 -3.48 -11.12 7.82
C VAL A 32 -4.60 -10.36 7.12
N GLY A 33 -4.23 -9.48 6.18
CA GLY A 33 -5.22 -8.87 5.29
C GLY A 33 -6.08 -9.95 4.65
N TYR A 34 -7.37 -9.67 4.50
CA TYR A 34 -8.28 -10.53 3.77
C TYR A 34 -8.14 -10.30 2.26
N GLY A 35 -8.35 -11.35 1.48
CA GLY A 35 -8.39 -11.27 0.02
C GLY A 35 -7.42 -12.23 -0.66
N ASP A 36 -7.78 -12.66 -1.84
CA ASP A 36 -6.95 -13.48 -2.71
C ASP A 36 -6.50 -12.60 -3.86
N TYR A 37 -5.43 -11.82 -3.64
CA TYR A 37 -4.95 -10.87 -4.65
C TYR A 37 -4.66 -11.56 -5.98
N THR A 38 -4.22 -12.82 -5.96
CA THR A 38 -4.00 -13.60 -7.18
C THR A 38 -5.30 -13.75 -7.97
N LYS A 39 -6.42 -14.12 -7.32
CA LYS A 39 -7.73 -14.22 -7.97
C LYS A 39 -8.32 -12.85 -8.34
N GLU A 40 -8.28 -11.90 -7.41
CA GLU A 40 -8.87 -10.57 -7.58
C GLU A 40 -8.19 -9.80 -8.72
N ARG A 41 -6.88 -9.96 -8.88
CA ARG A 41 -6.12 -9.33 -9.96
C ARG A 41 -6.63 -9.71 -11.34
N TYR A 42 -7.06 -10.96 -11.57
CA TYR A 42 -7.57 -11.38 -12.87
C TYR A 42 -8.86 -10.65 -13.28
N GLN A 43 -9.65 -10.15 -12.33
CA GLN A 43 -10.92 -9.47 -12.63
C GLN A 43 -10.74 -8.15 -13.38
N TRP A 44 -9.61 -7.45 -13.15
CA TRP A 44 -9.38 -6.12 -13.70
C TRP A 44 -8.05 -5.98 -14.45
N LEU A 45 -6.99 -6.70 -14.05
CA LEU A 45 -5.68 -6.55 -14.69
C LEU A 45 -5.65 -7.12 -16.10
N ASP A 46 -6.32 -8.24 -16.34
CA ASP A 46 -6.34 -8.90 -17.66
C ASP A 46 -7.06 -8.04 -18.72
N GLN A 47 -7.88 -7.08 -18.28
CA GLN A 47 -8.57 -6.13 -19.16
C GLN A 47 -7.72 -4.90 -19.47
N LEU A 48 -6.62 -4.66 -18.73
CA LEU A 48 -5.76 -3.50 -18.92
C LEU A 48 -4.71 -3.77 -19.99
N THR A 49 -4.61 -2.85 -20.93
CA THR A 49 -3.56 -2.86 -21.96
C THR A 49 -2.37 -1.98 -21.56
N ILE A 50 -1.24 -2.21 -22.22
CA ILE A 50 -0.08 -1.32 -22.09
C ILE A 50 -0.40 0.11 -22.54
N ASP A 51 -1.33 0.28 -23.49
CA ASP A 51 -1.73 1.61 -23.94
C ASP A 51 -2.58 2.34 -22.90
N ASP A 52 -3.43 1.62 -22.15
CA ASP A 52 -4.15 2.19 -20.99
C ASP A 52 -3.17 2.72 -19.94
N PHE A 53 -2.12 1.94 -19.65
CA PHE A 53 -1.07 2.36 -18.73
C PHE A 53 -0.32 3.60 -19.24
N ARG A 54 0.04 3.63 -20.53
CA ARG A 54 0.71 4.79 -21.14
C ARG A 54 -0.15 6.05 -21.06
N ASN A 55 -1.46 5.93 -21.27
CA ASN A 55 -2.40 7.04 -21.17
C ASN A 55 -2.52 7.55 -19.73
N TYR A 56 -2.63 6.65 -18.75
CA TYR A 56 -2.62 7.00 -17.32
C TYR A 56 -1.37 7.80 -16.93
N VAL A 57 -0.18 7.34 -17.32
CA VAL A 57 1.09 8.02 -17.01
C VAL A 57 1.16 9.41 -17.65
N LYS A 58 0.67 9.57 -18.89
CA LYS A 58 0.60 10.88 -19.56
C LYS A 58 -0.33 11.84 -18.83
N GLN A 59 -1.54 11.40 -18.48
CA GLN A 59 -2.53 12.22 -17.76
C GLN A 59 -1.99 12.69 -16.41
N LYS A 60 -1.40 11.78 -15.64
CA LYS A 60 -0.82 12.13 -14.33
C LYS A 60 0.28 13.20 -14.41
N LYS A 61 1.11 13.18 -15.45
CA LYS A 61 2.14 14.21 -15.68
C LYS A 61 1.57 15.58 -16.07
N VAL A 62 0.34 15.63 -16.59
CA VAL A 62 -0.35 16.88 -16.93
C VAL A 62 -1.04 17.45 -15.69
N GLU A 63 -1.58 16.61 -14.81
CA GLU A 63 -2.22 17.04 -13.56
C GLU A 63 -1.25 17.54 -12.48
N GLU A 64 0.02 17.11 -12.55
CA GLU A 64 1.09 17.57 -11.64
C GLU A 64 1.77 18.88 -12.10
N GLN A 65 1.31 19.48 -13.21
CA GLN A 65 1.75 20.78 -13.73
C GLN A 65 0.67 21.85 -13.53
#